data_AF-A0A915Z0H2-F1
#
_entry.id   AF-A0A915Z0H2-F1
#
_cell.length_a   1.000
_cell.length_b   1.000
_cell.length_c   1.000
_cell.angle_alpha   90.00
_cell.angle_beta   90.00
_cell.angle_gamma   90.00
#
_symmetry.space_group_name_H-M   'P 1'
#
loop_
_entity.id
_entity.type
_entity.pdbx_description
1 polymer ?
#
loop_
_entity_poly.entity_id
_entity_poly.type
_entity_poly.pdbx_seq_one_letter_code
_entity_poly.pdbx_strand_id
1 'polypeptide(L)'
;MDSKFSSFLLNLMILIQFPVTIICFIIGLWKLIEFNMYNIQLKNLNLEFAYFLLGFLNIVFSGRVCYSMVKKRSLQSYILGISCFSLCWIIFAGIYTIISYKELIGIPFMCPSNFPYKYPVLLHICKINTINLISLWILGICSLLTMICTCCFVRQILKSVIIDEKGENNGQENERKIFIES
;
A
#
# COMPACT_ATOMS: atom_id res chain seq x y z
N MET A 1 2.66 -15.83 -18.22
CA MET A 1 2.42 -15.81 -16.76
C MET A 1 1.02 -16.33 -16.52
N ASP A 2 0.90 -17.48 -15.88
CA ASP A 2 -0.37 -18.18 -15.74
C ASP A 2 -1.31 -17.47 -14.75
N SER A 3 -2.62 -17.57 -14.98
CA SER A 3 -3.64 -16.94 -14.12
C SER A 3 -3.52 -17.37 -12.64
N LYS A 4 -3.26 -18.67 -12.42
CA LYS A 4 -3.03 -19.23 -11.08
C LYS A 4 -1.78 -18.64 -10.40
N PHE A 5 -0.72 -18.41 -11.16
CA PHE A 5 0.52 -17.82 -10.65
C PHE A 5 0.35 -16.34 -10.28
N SER A 6 -0.38 -15.57 -11.09
CA SER A 6 -0.73 -14.17 -10.79
C SER A 6 -1.57 -14.03 -9.52
N SER A 7 -2.59 -14.88 -9.37
CA SER A 7 -3.41 -14.93 -8.17
C SER A 7 -2.60 -15.32 -6.92
N PHE A 8 -1.73 -16.32 -7.04
CA PHE A 8 -0.83 -16.73 -5.96
C PHE A 8 0.10 -15.58 -5.53
N LEU A 9 0.75 -14.90 -6.47
CA LEU A 9 1.61 -13.75 -6.18
C LEU A 9 0.85 -12.61 -5.51
N LEU A 10 -0.34 -12.27 -6.00
CA LEU A 10 -1.17 -11.22 -5.39
C LEU A 10 -1.53 -11.57 -3.94
N ASN A 11 -1.93 -12.81 -3.68
CA ASN A 11 -2.25 -13.30 -2.33
C ASN A 11 -1.02 -13.21 -1.40
N LEU A 12 0.16 -13.59 -1.90
CA LEU A 12 1.40 -13.49 -1.15
C LEU A 12 1.74 -12.04 -0.81
N MET A 13 1.60 -11.12 -1.76
CA MET A 13 1.86 -9.69 -1.52
C MET A 13 0.91 -9.08 -0.50
N ILE A 14 -0.39 -9.41 -0.56
CA ILE A 14 -1.38 -8.97 0.44
C ILE A 14 -1.02 -9.49 1.83
N LEU A 15 -0.61 -10.77 1.93
CA LEU A 15 -0.22 -11.40 3.19
C LEU A 15 1.03 -10.75 3.80
N ILE A 16 1.99 -10.31 2.98
CA ILE A 16 3.19 -9.58 3.43
C ILE A 16 2.84 -8.14 3.81
N GLN A 17 1.97 -7.47 3.05
CA GLN A 17 1.62 -6.06 3.28
C GLN A 17 0.86 -5.84 4.58
N PHE A 18 0.06 -6.81 5.01
CA PHE A 18 -0.72 -6.70 6.25
C PHE A 18 0.15 -6.50 7.51
N PRO A 19 1.13 -7.38 7.84
CA PRO A 19 2.01 -7.18 9.00
C PRO A 19 2.89 -5.93 8.85
N VAL A 20 3.34 -5.60 7.64
CA VAL A 20 4.10 -4.36 7.38
C VAL A 20 3.27 -3.13 7.77
N THR A 21 1.99 -3.09 7.40
CA THR A 21 1.08 -2.00 7.77
C THR A 21 0.93 -1.86 9.29
N ILE A 22 0.84 -2.98 10.01
CA ILE A 22 0.75 -3.00 11.48
C ILE A 22 2.06 -2.47 12.10
N ILE A 23 3.21 -2.93 11.60
CA ILE A 23 4.53 -2.48 12.08
C ILE A 23 4.69 -0.98 11.88
N CYS A 24 4.32 -0.46 10.69
CA CYS A 24 4.31 0.98 10.43
C CYS A 24 3.46 1.72 11.46
N PHE A 25 2.21 1.28 11.66
CA PHE A 25 1.29 1.91 12.60
C PHE A 25 1.85 1.97 14.03
N ILE A 26 2.49 0.89 14.50
CA ILE A 26 3.14 0.84 15.81
C ILE A 26 4.32 1.81 15.90
N ILE A 27 5.17 1.89 14.87
CA ILE A 27 6.30 2.83 14.82
C ILE A 27 5.80 4.28 14.87
N GLY A 28 4.72 4.60 14.16
CA GLY A 28 4.10 5.91 14.24
C GLY A 28 3.58 6.23 15.64
N LEU A 29 2.90 5.28 16.30
CA LEU A 29 2.44 5.46 17.69
C LEU A 29 3.60 5.71 18.64
N TRP A 30 4.68 4.93 18.49
CA TRP A 30 5.88 5.11 19.30
C TRP A 30 6.48 6.51 19.11
N LYS A 31 6.57 6.98 17.86
CA LYS A 31 6.99 8.36 17.57
C LYS A 31 6.16 9.39 18.34
N LEU A 32 4.83 9.25 18.34
CA LEU A 32 3.92 10.19 19.00
C LEU A 32 4.08 10.20 20.53
N ILE A 33 4.22 9.01 21.14
CA ILE A 33 4.48 8.88 22.58
C ILE A 33 5.78 9.58 22.95
N GLU A 34 6.83 9.36 22.18
CA GLU A 34 8.15 9.93 22.47
C GLU A 34 8.13 11.46 22.36
N PHE A 35 7.45 12.00 21.36
CA PHE A 35 7.35 13.45 21.17
C PHE A 35 6.58 14.11 22.31
N ASN A 36 5.55 13.44 22.85
CA ASN A 36 4.84 13.90 24.03
C ASN A 36 5.72 13.86 25.29
N MET A 37 6.51 12.79 25.49
CA MET A 37 7.42 12.65 26.63
C MET A 37 8.48 13.76 26.67
N TYR A 38 8.98 14.20 25.51
CA TYR A 38 9.97 15.26 25.41
C TYR A 38 9.39 16.67 25.24
N ASN A 39 8.06 16.86 25.37
CA ASN A 39 7.35 18.13 25.16
C ASN A 39 7.67 18.79 23.80
N ILE A 40 7.84 17.98 22.75
CA ILE A 40 8.17 18.45 21.42
C ILE A 40 6.87 18.76 20.69
N GLN A 41 6.70 20.01 20.29
CA GLN A 41 5.56 20.40 19.46
C GLN A 41 5.70 19.83 18.05
N LEU A 42 4.78 18.94 17.69
CA LEU A 42 4.57 18.50 16.31
C LEU A 42 4.10 19.69 15.48
N LYS A 43 4.92 20.11 14.51
CA LYS A 43 4.54 21.22 13.60
C LYS A 43 3.30 20.89 12.77
N ASN A 44 3.17 19.64 12.33
CA ASN A 44 2.07 19.21 11.46
C ASN A 44 1.21 18.10 12.09
N LEU A 45 0.49 18.43 13.16
CA LEU A 45 -0.40 17.49 13.86
C LEU A 45 -1.46 16.85 12.92
N ASN A 46 -1.99 17.63 11.98
CA ASN A 46 -2.97 17.14 11.00
C ASN A 46 -2.42 16.02 10.11
N LEU A 47 -1.13 16.09 9.76
CA LEU A 47 -0.47 15.07 8.93
C LEU A 47 -0.32 13.76 9.71
N GLU A 48 0.09 13.83 10.98
CA GLU A 48 0.17 12.65 11.84
C GLU A 48 -1.21 12.02 12.06
N PHE A 49 -2.25 12.83 12.28
CA PHE A 49 -3.62 12.31 12.39
C PHE A 49 -4.08 11.63 11.10
N ALA A 50 -3.82 12.23 9.93
CA ALA A 50 -4.12 11.63 8.63
C ALA A 50 -3.37 10.30 8.42
N TYR A 51 -2.11 10.23 8.84
CA TYR A 51 -1.31 9.00 8.82
C TYR A 51 -1.96 7.89 9.64
N PHE A 52 -2.35 8.17 10.89
CA PHE A 52 -3.00 7.17 11.74
C PHE A 52 -4.37 6.75 11.24
N LEU A 53 -5.17 7.70 10.76
CA LEU A 53 -6.48 7.40 10.19
C LEU A 53 -6.36 6.49 8.97
N LEU A 54 -5.43 6.81 8.05
CA LEU A 54 -5.15 5.98 6.88
C LEU A 54 -4.63 4.59 7.28
N GLY A 55 -3.71 4.54 8.26
CA GLY A 55 -3.19 3.31 8.85
C GLY A 55 -4.29 2.40 9.40
N PHE A 56 -5.15 2.95 10.25
CA PHE A 56 -6.26 2.23 10.85
C PHE A 56 -7.25 1.71 9.81
N LEU A 57 -7.66 2.56 8.85
CA LEU A 57 -8.57 2.16 7.78
C LEU A 57 -7.96 1.04 6.92
N ASN A 58 -6.67 1.11 6.62
CA ASN A 58 -5.98 0.08 5.86
C ASN A 58 -5.87 -1.24 6.65
N ILE A 59 -5.61 -1.21 7.95
CA ILE A 59 -5.60 -2.41 8.81
C ILE A 59 -6.97 -3.10 8.79
N VAL A 60 -8.06 -2.34 8.98
CA VAL A 60 -9.43 -2.87 8.94
C VAL A 60 -9.75 -3.46 7.57
N PHE A 61 -9.40 -2.75 6.50
CA PHE A 61 -9.60 -3.21 5.13
C PHE A 61 -8.81 -4.50 4.84
N SER A 62 -7.51 -4.48 5.12
CA SER A 62 -6.61 -5.63 4.92
C SER A 62 -7.05 -6.85 5.74
N GLY A 63 -7.52 -6.65 6.98
CA GLY A 63 -8.10 -7.72 7.79
C GLY A 63 -9.33 -8.37 7.15
N ARG A 64 -10.22 -7.57 6.53
CA ARG A 64 -11.37 -8.09 5.77
C ARG A 64 -10.93 -8.87 4.52
N VAL A 65 -9.92 -8.38 3.81
CA VAL A 65 -9.34 -9.06 2.63
C VAL A 65 -8.73 -10.41 3.05
N CYS A 66 -7.89 -10.44 4.09
CA CYS A 66 -7.31 -11.66 4.62
C CYS A 66 -8.38 -12.67 5.07
N TYR A 67 -9.43 -12.22 5.76
CA TYR A 67 -10.56 -13.07 6.13
C TYR A 67 -11.26 -13.66 4.91
N SER A 68 -11.48 -12.85 3.86
CA SER A 68 -12.06 -13.29 2.59
C SER A 68 -11.20 -14.37 1.91
N MET A 69 -9.87 -14.23 1.96
CA MET A 69 -8.93 -15.23 1.44
C MET A 69 -9.02 -16.57 2.19
N VAL A 70 -9.08 -16.54 3.53
CA VAL A 70 -9.26 -17.77 4.35
C VAL A 70 -10.57 -18.48 4.00
N LYS A 71 -11.64 -17.71 3.73
CA LYS A 71 -12.93 -18.24 3.28
C LYS A 71 -12.98 -18.60 1.78
N LYS A 72 -11.86 -18.50 1.06
CA LYS A 72 -11.74 -18.79 -0.39
C LYS A 72 -12.77 -18.03 -1.24
N ARG A 73 -13.17 -16.83 -0.81
CA ARG A 73 -14.08 -15.96 -1.58
C ARG A 73 -13.31 -15.22 -2.67
N SER A 74 -14.01 -14.83 -3.74
CA SER A 74 -13.44 -14.02 -4.82
C SER A 74 -12.89 -12.70 -4.29
N LEU A 75 -11.69 -12.34 -4.73
CA LEU A 75 -11.04 -11.07 -4.41
C LEU A 75 -11.48 -9.92 -5.33
N GLN A 76 -12.30 -10.18 -6.34
CA GLN A 76 -12.69 -9.18 -7.35
C GLN A 76 -13.33 -7.93 -6.72
N SER A 77 -14.18 -8.10 -5.70
CA SER A 77 -14.84 -6.98 -5.02
C SER A 77 -13.87 -6.07 -4.25
N TYR A 78 -12.65 -6.53 -3.96
CA TYR A 78 -11.65 -5.79 -3.19
C TYR A 78 -10.58 -5.13 -4.07
N ILE A 79 -10.52 -5.45 -5.36
CA ILE A 79 -9.50 -4.94 -6.30
C ILE A 79 -9.42 -3.42 -6.27
N LEU A 80 -10.55 -2.74 -6.38
CA LEU A 80 -10.61 -1.27 -6.37
C LEU A 80 -10.07 -0.69 -5.05
N GLY A 81 -10.43 -1.31 -3.93
CA GLY A 81 -9.96 -0.89 -2.61
C GLY A 81 -8.45 -1.08 -2.45
N ILE A 82 -7.91 -2.23 -2.87
CA ILE A 82 -6.47 -2.52 -2.86
C ILE A 82 -5.71 -1.47 -3.69
N SER A 83 -6.17 -1.20 -4.92
CA SER A 83 -5.56 -0.17 -5.77
C SER A 83 -5.62 1.23 -5.15
N CYS A 84 -6.76 1.60 -4.56
CA CYS A 84 -6.94 2.92 -3.92
C CYS A 84 -6.00 3.09 -2.72
N PHE A 85 -5.97 2.14 -1.78
CA PHE A 85 -5.07 2.20 -0.63
C PHE A 85 -3.60 2.20 -1.06
N SER A 86 -3.22 1.40 -2.06
CA SER A 86 -1.85 1.39 -2.55
C SER A 86 -1.41 2.74 -3.10
N LEU A 87 -2.27 3.41 -3.88
CA LEU A 87 -2.00 4.74 -4.41
C LEU A 87 -1.91 5.78 -3.29
N CYS A 88 -2.84 5.73 -2.33
CA CYS A 88 -2.83 6.62 -1.16
C CYS A 88 -1.51 6.51 -0.39
N TRP A 89 -0.99 5.30 -0.15
CA TRP A 89 0.28 5.13 0.57
C TRP A 89 1.49 5.68 -0.15
N ILE A 90 1.58 5.50 -1.48
CA ILE A 90 2.70 6.04 -2.27
C ILE A 90 2.68 7.56 -2.24
N ILE A 91 1.50 8.16 -2.46
CA ILE A 91 1.33 9.62 -2.42
C ILE A 91 1.64 10.15 -1.02
N PHE A 92 1.12 9.46 0.01
CA PHE A 92 1.33 9.85 1.39
C PHE A 92 2.81 9.78 1.79
N ALA A 93 3.54 8.73 1.40
CA ALA A 93 4.98 8.61 1.65
C ALA A 93 5.76 9.77 1.02
N GLY A 94 5.42 10.18 -0.21
CA GLY A 94 6.02 11.33 -0.88
C GLY A 94 5.76 12.65 -0.15
N ILE A 95 4.50 12.94 0.17
CA ILE A 95 4.11 14.16 0.90
C ILE A 95 4.77 14.19 2.29
N TYR A 96 4.73 13.07 3.01
CA TYR A 96 5.30 12.94 4.35
C TYR A 96 6.82 13.16 4.34
N THR A 97 7.52 12.66 3.31
CA THR A 97 8.96 12.89 3.12
C THR A 97 9.27 14.38 2.98
N ILE A 98 8.54 15.10 2.11
CA ILE A 98 8.75 16.52 1.86
C ILE A 98 8.50 17.36 3.12
N ILE A 99 7.43 17.06 3.85
CA ILE A 99 7.08 17.78 5.08
C ILE A 99 8.09 17.47 6.18
N SER A 100 8.43 16.20 6.38
CA SER A 100 9.44 15.78 7.38
C SER A 100 10.80 16.45 7.12
N TYR A 101 11.20 16.56 5.85
CA TYR A 101 12.43 17.26 5.48
C TYR A 101 12.39 18.75 5.87
N LYS A 102 11.24 19.42 5.69
CA LYS A 102 11.04 20.81 6.13
C LYS A 102 10.94 20.97 7.65
N GLU A 103 10.57 19.92 8.38
CA GLU A 103 10.55 19.96 9.85
C GLU A 103 11.96 19.84 10.44
N LEU A 104 12.83 19.05 9.80
CA LEU A 104 14.19 18.75 10.23
C LEU A 104 15.24 19.78 9.79
N ILE A 105 14.86 21.01 9.43
CA ILE A 105 15.79 22.04 8.89
C ILE A 105 17.09 22.11 9.72
N GLY A 106 18.19 21.72 9.08
CA GLY A 106 19.53 21.72 9.67
C GLY A 106 20.03 20.37 10.20
N ILE A 107 19.20 19.32 10.27
CA ILE A 107 19.61 17.98 10.71
C ILE A 107 19.66 17.02 9.50
N PRO A 108 20.73 16.21 9.32
CA PRO A 108 20.82 15.28 8.20
C PRO A 108 19.84 14.11 8.36
N PHE A 109 19.24 13.69 7.24
CA PHE A 109 18.19 12.65 7.18
C PHE A 109 18.59 11.27 7.75
N MET A 110 19.87 10.91 7.63
CA MET A 110 20.43 9.62 8.09
C MET A 110 21.00 9.68 9.52
N CYS A 111 20.85 10.82 10.20
CA CYS A 111 21.31 11.04 11.56
C CYS A 111 22.76 10.59 11.85
N PRO A 112 23.76 11.07 11.08
CA PRO A 112 25.14 10.62 11.25
C PRO A 112 25.67 11.03 12.63
N SER A 113 26.37 10.11 13.31
CA SER A 113 26.94 10.33 14.64
C SER A 113 27.90 11.52 14.72
N ASN A 114 28.49 11.91 13.59
CA ASN A 114 29.48 12.98 13.49
C ASN A 114 28.85 14.38 13.32
N PHE A 115 27.52 14.47 13.26
CA PHE A 115 26.83 15.76 13.21
C PHE A 115 26.83 16.39 14.61
N PRO A 116 27.13 17.70 14.75
CA PRO A 116 27.16 18.37 16.05
C PRO A 116 25.75 18.61 16.58
N TYR A 117 25.13 17.55 17.10
CA TYR A 117 23.86 17.64 17.79
C TYR A 117 24.01 18.49 19.04
N LYS A 118 23.25 19.59 19.11
CA LYS A 118 23.25 20.49 20.27
C LYS A 118 22.83 19.78 21.57
N TYR A 119 21.98 18.76 21.46
CA TYR A 119 21.46 17.97 22.58
C TYR A 119 21.27 16.50 22.19
N PRO A 120 21.44 15.53 23.12
CA PRO A 120 21.22 14.11 22.85
C PRO A 120 19.76 13.81 22.46
N VAL A 121 18.81 14.61 22.95
CA VAL A 121 17.39 14.52 22.60
C VAL A 121 17.17 14.74 21.09
N LEU A 122 17.93 15.64 20.46
CA LEU A 122 17.86 15.89 19.01
C LEU A 122 18.28 14.66 18.18
N LEU A 123 19.31 13.94 18.63
CA LEU A 123 19.75 12.71 17.98
C LEU A 123 18.67 11.62 18.08
N HIS A 124 18.00 11.50 19.23
CA HIS A 124 16.93 10.54 19.43
C HIS A 124 15.72 10.81 18.52
N ILE A 125 15.27 12.07 18.48
CA ILE A 125 14.18 12.53 17.58
C ILE A 125 14.51 12.24 16.12
N CYS A 126 15.75 12.54 15.72
CA CYS A 126 16.22 12.28 14.37
C CYS A 126 16.07 10.79 14.04
N LYS A 127 16.58 9.89 14.88
CA LYS A 127 16.51 8.44 14.65
C LYS A 127 15.07 7.94 14.52
N ILE A 128 14.17 8.38 15.39
CA ILE A 128 12.76 7.97 15.33
C ILE A 128 12.09 8.45 14.03
N ASN A 129 12.33 9.70 13.62
CA ASN A 129 11.82 10.22 12.35
C ASN A 129 12.35 9.42 11.16
N THR A 130 13.64 9.08 11.16
CA THR A 130 14.25 8.26 10.11
C THR A 130 13.66 6.86 10.06
N ILE A 131 13.47 6.20 11.21
CA ILE A 131 12.84 4.87 11.28
C ILE A 131 11.40 4.92 10.77
N ASN A 132 10.61 5.90 11.18
CA ASN A 132 9.23 6.07 10.71
C ASN A 132 9.19 6.27 9.19
N LEU A 133 10.11 7.07 8.66
CA LEU A 133 10.16 7.38 7.24
C LEU A 133 10.63 6.18 6.39
N ILE A 134 11.64 5.44 6.86
CA ILE A 134 12.05 4.17 6.24
C ILE A 134 10.87 3.20 6.23
N SER A 135 10.16 3.08 7.34
CA SER A 135 8.99 2.21 7.46
C SER A 135 7.88 2.59 6.48
N LEU A 136 7.57 3.88 6.36
CA LEU A 136 6.64 4.43 5.37
C LEU A 136 7.03 4.09 3.94
N TRP A 137 8.31 4.21 3.59
CA TRP A 137 8.79 3.87 2.24
C TRP A 137 8.76 2.36 1.97
N ILE A 138 9.07 1.51 2.95
CA ILE A 138 8.90 0.06 2.83
C ILE A 138 7.43 -0.26 2.53
N LEU A 139 6.48 0.31 3.29
CA LEU A 139 5.05 0.14 3.04
C LEU A 139 4.63 0.69 1.66
N GLY A 140 5.16 1.83 1.25
CA GLY A 140 4.92 2.42 -0.06
C GLY A 140 5.40 1.53 -1.21
N ILE A 141 6.59 0.94 -1.10
CA ILE A 141 7.14 0.00 -2.10
C ILE A 141 6.33 -1.28 -2.13
N CYS A 142 5.99 -1.87 -0.96
CA CYS A 142 5.10 -3.03 -0.89
C CYS A 142 3.76 -2.72 -1.55
N SER A 143 3.18 -1.54 -1.29
CA SER A 143 1.93 -1.09 -1.88
C SER A 143 2.02 -0.95 -3.40
N LEU A 144 3.13 -0.43 -3.93
CA LEU A 144 3.39 -0.31 -5.36
C LEU A 144 3.49 -1.70 -6.03
N LEU A 145 4.20 -2.64 -5.40
CA LEU A 145 4.27 -4.02 -5.89
C LEU A 145 2.89 -4.69 -5.90
N THR A 146 2.12 -4.56 -4.83
CA THR A 146 0.74 -5.08 -4.76
C THR A 146 -0.15 -4.47 -5.85
N MET A 147 0.00 -3.17 -6.13
CA MET A 147 -0.73 -2.51 -7.20
C MET A 147 -0.36 -3.08 -8.58
N ILE A 148 0.93 -3.27 -8.86
CA ILE A 148 1.39 -3.87 -10.12
C ILE A 148 0.82 -5.29 -10.27
N CYS A 149 0.88 -6.11 -9.23
CA CYS A 149 0.28 -7.45 -9.23
C CYS A 149 -1.23 -7.41 -9.48
N THR A 150 -1.93 -6.46 -8.84
CA THR A 150 -3.37 -6.26 -9.02
C THR A 150 -3.70 -5.89 -10.47
N CYS A 151 -2.95 -4.96 -11.07
CA CYS A 151 -3.11 -4.59 -12.49
C CYS A 151 -2.87 -5.77 -13.43
N CYS A 152 -1.84 -6.59 -13.17
CA CYS A 152 -1.56 -7.81 -13.92
C CYS A 152 -2.71 -8.81 -13.83
N PHE A 153 -3.29 -8.98 -12.63
CA PHE A 153 -4.42 -9.87 -12.40
C PHE A 153 -5.69 -9.39 -13.12
N VAL A 154 -6.02 -8.09 -13.04
CA VAL A 154 -7.17 -7.49 -13.73
C VAL A 154 -7.03 -7.64 -15.25
N ARG A 155 -5.83 -7.36 -15.80
CA ARG A 155 -5.56 -7.49 -17.23
C ARG A 155 -5.80 -8.92 -17.74
N GLN A 156 -5.51 -9.93 -16.91
CA GLN A 156 -5.77 -11.32 -17.27
C GLN A 156 -7.26 -11.65 -17.28
N ILE A 157 -8.02 -11.18 -16.29
CA ILE A 157 -9.49 -11.35 -16.26
C ILE A 157 -10.13 -10.69 -17.47
N LEU A 158 -9.73 -9.46 -17.78
CA LEU A 158 -10.27 -8.75 -18.95
C LEU A 158 -9.97 -9.50 -20.25
N LYS A 159 -8.75 -10.07 -20.37
CA LYS A 159 -8.38 -10.86 -21.54
C LYS A 159 -9.22 -12.13 -21.69
N SER A 160 -9.57 -12.83 -20.60
CA SER A 160 -10.43 -14.01 -20.70
C SER A 160 -11.85 -13.65 -21.11
N VAL A 161 -12.43 -12.59 -20.53
CA VAL A 161 -13.78 -12.12 -20.88
C VAL A 161 -13.88 -11.74 -22.36
N ILE A 162 -12.88 -11.02 -22.90
CA ILE A 162 -12.86 -10.64 -24.32
C ILE A 162 -12.75 -11.87 -25.26
N ILE A 163 -12.01 -12.91 -24.84
CA ILE A 163 -11.89 -14.14 -25.63
C ILE A 163 -13.23 -14.89 -25.65
N ASP A 164 -13.92 -14.95 -24.51
CA ASP A 164 -15.22 -15.61 -24.40
C ASP A 164 -16.28 -14.90 -25.27
N GLU A 165 -16.37 -13.56 -25.21
CA GLU A 165 -17.28 -12.78 -26.07
C GLU A 165 -16.98 -12.97 -27.57
N LYS A 166 -15.71 -13.08 -27.95
CA LYS A 166 -15.32 -13.31 -29.35
C LYS A 166 -15.68 -14.73 -29.81
N GLY A 167 -15.58 -15.71 -28.91
CA GLY A 167 -16.01 -17.09 -29.16
C GLY A 167 -17.52 -17.20 -29.38
N GLU A 168 -18.31 -16.57 -28.52
CA GLU A 168 -19.78 -16.54 -28.66
C GLU A 168 -20.24 -15.86 -29.95
N ASN A 169 -19.65 -14.70 -30.28
CA ASN A 169 -19.99 -13.98 -31.52
C ASN A 169 -19.67 -14.81 -32.77
N ASN A 170 -18.51 -15.49 -32.81
CA ASN A 170 -18.14 -16.36 -33.92
C ASN A 170 -19.04 -17.61 -34.01
N GLY A 171 -19.50 -18.14 -32.87
CA GLY A 171 -20.44 -19.25 -32.81
C GLY A 171 -21.80 -18.88 -33.40
N GLN A 172 -22.36 -17.74 -33.00
CA GLN A 172 -23.63 -17.22 -33.52
C GLN A 172 -23.57 -16.83 -35.01
N GLU A 173 -22.42 -16.38 -35.50
CA GLU A 173 -22.23 -16.09 -36.92
C GLU A 173 -22.19 -17.38 -37.77
N ASN A 174 -21.56 -18.43 -37.27
CA ASN A 174 -21.53 -19.74 -37.94
C ASN A 174 -22.90 -20.41 -37.98
N GLU A 175 -23.67 -20.37 -36.88
CA GLU A 175 -25.04 -20.90 -36.88
C GLU A 175 -25.96 -20.15 -37.85
N ARG A 176 -25.82 -18.82 -37.98
CA ARG A 176 -26.57 -18.03 -38.96
C ARG A 176 -26.22 -18.37 -40.40
N LYS A 177 -24.96 -18.66 -40.72
CA LYS A 177 -24.55 -19.06 -42.08
C LYS A 177 -25.11 -20.43 -42.47
N ILE A 178 -25.10 -21.39 -41.53
CA ILE A 178 -25.66 -22.74 -41.75
C ILE A 178 -27.17 -22.67 -42.03
N PHE A 179 -27.90 -21.77 -41.38
CA PHE A 179 -29.35 -21.62 -41.56
C PHE A 179 -29.75 -20.91 -42.88
N ILE A 180 -28.82 -20.21 -43.54
CA ILE A 180 -29.08 -19.51 -44.81
C ILE A 180 -28.76 -20.42 -46.01
N GLU A 181 -27.93 -21.45 -45.83
CA GLU A 181 -27.53 -22.40 -46.88
C GLU A 181 -28.39 -23.69 -46.92
N SER A 182 -29.35 -23.85 -46.00
CA SER A 182 -30.31 -24.96 -45.96
C SER A 182 -31.67 -24.60 -46.57
#